data_AF-A0A6P0SX64-F1
#
_entry.id   AF-A0A6P0SX64-F1
#
_cell.length_a   1.000
_cell.length_b   1.000
_cell.length_c   1.000
_cell.angle_alpha   90.00
_cell.angle_beta   90.00
_cell.angle_gamma   90.00
#
_symmetry.space_group_name_H-M   'P 1'
#
loop_
_entity.id
_entity.type
_entity.pdbx_description
1 polymer ?
#
loop_
_entity_poly.entity_id
_entity_poly.type
_entity_poly.pdbx_seq_one_letter_code
_entity_poly.pdbx_strand_id
1 'polypeptide(L)' 'MTTSLEQALNTVSQLPPEQQAMLVEIITNRLIESRRQEIAEDAKESIATFQQGKLRPQSAETVISQLQKTLEENP' A
#
# COMPACT_ATOMS: atom_id res chain seq x y z
N MET A 1 9.73 -1.06 22.74
CA MET A 1 8.76 -0.16 23.41
C MET A 1 7.99 0.56 22.30
N THR A 2 6.66 0.52 22.31
CA THR A 2 5.84 1.22 21.32
C THR A 2 5.65 2.66 21.78
N THR A 3 6.28 3.61 21.10
CA THR A 3 6.02 5.04 21.31
C THR A 3 4.63 5.38 20.81
N SER A 4 3.82 6.10 21.58
CA SER A 4 2.51 6.56 21.08
C SER A 4 2.69 7.58 19.96
N LEU A 5 1.68 7.71 19.09
CA LEU A 5 1.70 8.73 18.02
C LEU A 5 1.94 10.14 18.59
N GLU A 6 1.29 10.46 19.71
CA GLU A 6 1.44 11.74 20.40
C GLU A 6 2.87 11.97 20.90
N GLN A 7 3.50 10.96 21.50
CA GLN A 7 4.89 11.04 21.93
C GLN A 7 5.85 11.21 20.73
N ALA A 8 5.58 10.54 19.61
CA ALA A 8 6.36 10.68 18.40
C ALA A 8 6.25 12.11 17.83
N LEU A 9 5.03 12.66 17.75
CA LEU A 9 4.80 14.04 17.29
C LEU A 9 5.53 15.04 18.20
N ASN A 10 5.40 14.91 19.52
CA ASN A 10 6.08 15.77 20.48
C ASN A 10 7.60 15.74 20.30
N THR A 11 8.16 14.57 20.00
CA THR A 11 9.60 14.40 19.74
C THR A 11 10.02 15.09 18.44
N VAL A 12 9.24 14.93 17.37
CA VAL A 12 9.50 15.58 16.07
C VAL A 12 9.41 17.09 16.18
N SER A 13 8.46 17.61 16.98
CA SER A 13 8.31 19.05 17.20
C SER A 13 9.50 19.70 17.91
N GLN A 14 10.37 18.93 18.58
CA GLN A 14 11.62 19.45 19.16
C GLN A 14 12.76 19.61 18.14
N LEU A 15 12.61 19.07 16.92
CA LEU A 15 13.61 19.21 15.86
C LEU A 15 13.55 20.62 15.24
N PRO A 16 14.67 21.14 14.70
CA PRO A 16 14.64 22.35 13.87
C PRO A 16 13.67 22.23 12.68
N PRO A 17 13.03 23.32 12.23
CA PRO A 17 12.06 23.28 11.12
C PRO A 17 12.58 22.57 9.86
N GLU A 18 13.84 22.76 9.51
CA GLU A 18 14.47 22.12 8.35
C GLU A 18 14.53 20.60 8.51
N GLN A 19 14.84 20.11 9.72
CA GLN A 19 14.89 18.69 10.01
C GLN A 19 13.49 18.07 10.06
N GLN A 20 12.48 18.82 10.53
CA GLN A 20 11.09 18.38 10.46
C GLN A 20 10.65 18.19 9.00
N ALA A 21 10.98 19.14 8.12
CA ALA A 21 10.68 19.03 6.69
C ALA A 21 11.39 17.84 6.04
N MET A 22 12.68 17.61 6.35
CA MET A 22 13.41 16.43 5.90
C MET A 22 12.76 15.12 6.38
N LEU A 23 12.28 15.09 7.63
CA LEU A 23 11.62 13.91 8.18
C LEU A 23 10.34 13.56 7.42
N VAL A 24 9.55 14.58 7.04
CA VAL A 24 8.35 14.39 6.22
C VAL A 24 8.69 13.71 4.89
N GLU A 25 9.74 14.17 4.21
CA GLU A 25 10.19 13.58 2.95
C GLU A 25 10.64 12.12 3.14
N ILE A 26 11.46 11.85 4.16
CA ILE A 26 11.95 10.51 4.46
C ILE A 26 10.80 9.54 4.75
N ILE A 27 9.85 9.93 5.60
CA ILE A 27 8.72 9.08 5.95
C ILE A 27 7.81 8.86 4.74
N THR A 28 7.57 9.88 3.93
CA THR A 28 6.79 9.76 2.70
C THR A 28 7.43 8.73 1.75
N ASN A 29 8.74 8.83 1.52
CA ASN A 29 9.46 7.88 0.67
C ASN A 29 9.40 6.45 1.23
N ARG A 30 9.53 6.28 2.55
CA ARG A 30 9.41 4.96 3.19
C ARG A 30 8.02 4.35 3.04
N LEU A 31 6.97 5.15 3.14
CA LEU A 31 5.59 4.68 2.95
C LEU A 31 5.36 4.25 1.48
N ILE A 32 5.89 5.01 0.52
CA ILE A 32 5.84 4.65 -0.90
C ILE A 32 6.56 3.33 -1.15
N GLU A 33 7.78 3.16 -0.63
CA GLU A 33 8.54 1.92 -0.81
C GLU A 33 7.87 0.72 -0.12
N SER A 34 7.29 0.92 1.07
CA SER A 34 6.52 -0.13 1.74
C SER A 34 5.33 -0.58 0.88
N ARG A 35 4.59 0.36 0.28
CA ARG A 35 3.46 0.04 -0.59
C ARG A 35 3.91 -0.64 -1.89
N ARG A 36 5.04 -0.22 -2.46
CA ARG A 36 5.63 -0.88 -3.64
C ARG A 36 6.00 -2.32 -3.34
N GLN A 37 6.57 -2.58 -2.17
CA GLN A 37 6.93 -3.93 -1.73
C GLN A 37 5.69 -4.83 -1.59
N GLU A 38 4.62 -4.31 -0.97
CA GLU A 38 3.33 -4.99 -0.86
C GLU A 38 2.77 -5.36 -2.24
N ILE A 39 2.66 -4.38 -3.15
CA ILE A 39 2.19 -4.60 -4.53
C ILE A 39 3.06 -5.63 -5.26
N ALA A 40 4.38 -5.59 -5.08
CA ALA A 40 5.27 -6.54 -5.72
C ALA A 40 5.07 -7.96 -5.19
N GLU A 41 4.80 -8.14 -3.90
CA GLU A 41 4.52 -9.45 -3.32
C GLU A 41 3.17 -10.00 -3.79
N ASP A 42 2.13 -9.19 -3.76
CA ASP A 42 0.80 -9.54 -4.28
C ASP A 42 0.84 -9.94 -5.76
N ALA A 43 1.64 -9.21 -6.56
CA ALA A 43 1.83 -9.52 -7.96
C ALA A 43 2.53 -10.88 -8.16
N LYS A 44 3.58 -11.18 -7.37
CA LYS A 44 4.24 -12.49 -7.43
C LYS A 44 3.29 -13.62 -7.07
N GLU A 45 2.51 -13.46 -6.00
CA GLU A 45 1.53 -14.46 -5.58
C GLU A 45 0.48 -14.69 -6.67
N SER A 46 -0.04 -13.61 -7.26
CA SER A 46 -1.03 -13.67 -8.34
C SER A 46 -0.48 -14.40 -9.57
N ILE A 47 0.75 -14.08 -10.00
CA ILE A 47 1.41 -14.73 -11.13
C ILE A 47 1.65 -16.22 -10.84
N ALA A 48 2.17 -16.57 -9.66
CA ALA A 48 2.43 -17.95 -9.28
C ALA A 48 1.13 -18.77 -9.25
N THR A 49 0.05 -18.19 -8.71
CA THR A 49 -1.27 -18.83 -8.64
C THR A 49 -1.87 -19.06 -10.03
N PHE A 50 -1.70 -18.10 -10.95
CA PHE A 50 -2.07 -18.27 -12.35
C PHE A 50 -1.27 -19.37 -13.04
N GLN A 51 0.05 -19.39 -12.87
CA GLN A 51 0.93 -20.41 -13.45
C GLN A 51 0.63 -21.82 -12.94
N GLN A 52 0.17 -21.95 -11.68
CA GLN A 52 -0.30 -23.21 -11.10
C GLN A 52 -1.67 -23.66 -11.63
N GLY A 53 -2.31 -22.90 -12.52
CA GLY A 53 -3.63 -23.21 -13.08
C GLY A 53 -4.79 -23.02 -12.11
N LYS A 54 -4.54 -22.40 -10.95
CA LYS A 54 -5.57 -22.12 -9.93
C LYS A 54 -6.45 -20.93 -10.33
N LEU A 55 -5.98 -20.05 -11.22
CA LEU A 55 -6.74 -18.96 -11.81
C LEU A 55 -7.01 -19.24 -13.29
N ARG A 56 -8.21 -18.89 -13.75
CA ARG A 56 -8.59 -19.02 -15.16
C ARG A 56 -8.26 -17.72 -15.91
N PRO A 57 -7.75 -17.79 -17.14
CA PRO A 57 -7.58 -16.60 -17.97
C PRO A 57 -8.94 -15.96 -18.27
N GLN A 58 -9.02 -14.64 -18.14
CA GLN A 58 -10.21 -13.84 -18.41
C GLN A 58 -9.78 -12.52 -19.07
N SER A 59 -10.68 -11.89 -19.83
CA SER A 59 -10.40 -10.56 -20.37
C SER A 59 -10.45 -9.51 -19.26
N ALA A 60 -9.63 -8.47 -19.39
CA ALA A 60 -9.63 -7.35 -18.45
C ALA A 60 -11.01 -6.70 -18.36
N GLU A 61 -11.74 -6.55 -19.49
CA GLU A 61 -13.08 -5.97 -19.47
C GLU A 61 -14.04 -6.79 -18.61
N THR A 62 -13.99 -8.12 -18.72
CA THR A 62 -14.87 -9.02 -17.96
C THR A 62 -14.65 -8.86 -16.45
N VAL A 63 -13.38 -8.86 -16.03
CA VAL A 63 -12.99 -8.74 -14.62
C VAL A 63 -13.36 -7.36 -14.07
N ILE A 64 -13.11 -6.29 -14.84
CA ILE A 64 -13.44 -4.91 -14.45
C ILE A 64 -14.95 -4.72 -14.29
N SER A 65 -15.76 -5.21 -15.24
CA SER A 65 -17.22 -5.12 -15.14
C SER A 65 -17.76 -5.88 -13.93
N GLN A 66 -17.19 -7.04 -13.61
CA GLN A 66 -17.59 -7.81 -12.43
C GLN A 66 -17.23 -7.09 -11.12
N LEU A 67 -16.05 -6.48 -11.04
CA LEU A 67 -15.62 -5.67 -9.89
C LEU A 67 -16.55 -4.48 -9.65
N GLN A 68 -16.87 -3.72 -10.70
CA GLN A 68 -17.78 -2.57 -10.62
C GLN A 68 -19.16 -2.98 -10.10
N LYS A 69 -19.73 -4.07 -10.63
CA LYS A 69 -21.00 -4.62 -10.17
C LYS A 69 -20.96 -5.02 -8.69
N THR A 70 -19.85 -5.60 -8.23
CA THR A 70 -19.70 -6.04 -6.83
C THR A 70 -19.66 -4.84 -5.87
N LEU A 71 -19.07 -3.71 -6.29
CA LEU A 71 -19.04 -2.46 -5.52
C LEU A 71 -20.42 -1.77 -5.45
N GLU A 72 -21.25 -1.91 -6.49
CA GLU A 72 -22.63 -1.41 -6.49
C GLU A 72 -23.56 -2.26 -5.60
N GLU A 73 -23.27 -3.56 -5.46
CA GLU A 73 -24.06 -4.51 -4.65
C GLU A 73 -23.68 -4.51 -3.16
N ASN A 74 -22.52 -4.00 -2.78
CA ASN A 74 -22.06 -3.83 -1.38
C ASN A 74 -21.40 -2.44 -1.18
N PRO A 75 -22.17 -1.40 -0.84
CA PRO A 75 -21.66 -0.03 -0.65
C PRO A 75 -20.83 0.16 0.63
#